data_AF-A0A0Q0X4M6-F1
#
_entry.id   AF-A0A0Q0X4M6-F1
#
_cell.length_a   1.000
_cell.length_b   1.000
_cell.length_c   1.000
_cell.angle_alpha   90.00
_cell.angle_beta   90.00
_cell.angle_gamma   90.00
#
_symmetry.space_group_name_H-M   'P 1'
#
loop_
_entity.id
_entity.type
_entity.pdbx_description
1 polymer ?
#
loop_
_entity_poly.entity_id
_entity_poly.type
_entity_poly.pdbx_seq_one_letter_code
_entity_poly.pdbx_strand_id
1 'polypeptide(L)'
;MRIHVSFIDRVGITQEVLALLGGRNLNLDAVEMVPPNVYIDAPTLSPQVLDELREALFRVNGVESVKVVDILPGQRRHLQLDALLAAMTDPVLALDSAGHVLLANPALVTLYGREPSGQSIGELFSDPGLLDVLLENGFRLPLREVTLNGQPLMLDATPITDAGALLTLYQPSRIGERLAALHHDHAEGFDALLGDSAAIRTLKARAQRVAALDAPLLIQGETGTGKELVARACHAISARFAAPFLALNCAALPENLAESELFGYAPGAFTGAQRGGKPGLMELANHGTVFLDEIAEMSPYLQAKLLRFLNDGSFRRVGGEREVKVNVRILSATHRNLEKMVNEGTFREDLFYRLNVLNLEVPPLRDRGQDILLLARAFMQQACTQIQRPVCRLAPGTYPALLGNRWPGNVRQLQNVIFRAAAICESSLVDIGDLDIAGTSVARQSDGDIETLEQAVESFEKALLEKLYVSYPSTRQLASRLHTSHTAIAHRLRKYGIPAKN
;
A
#
# COMPACT_ATOMS: atom_id res chain seq x y z
N MET A 1 28.62 26.51 41.89
CA MET A 1 28.02 25.31 42.50
C MET A 1 26.51 25.41 42.41
N ARG A 2 25.81 24.28 42.24
CA ARG A 2 24.34 24.24 42.24
C ARG A 2 23.84 23.55 43.50
N ILE A 3 22.86 24.13 44.17
CA ILE A 3 22.37 23.67 45.47
C ILE A 3 20.89 23.33 45.35
N HIS A 4 20.49 22.21 45.93
CA HIS A 4 19.11 21.81 46.17
C HIS A 4 18.80 21.91 47.66
N VAL A 5 17.80 22.72 48.00
CA VAL A 5 17.24 22.84 49.36
C VAL A 5 15.84 22.25 49.35
N SER A 6 15.60 21.22 50.15
CA SER A 6 14.26 20.66 50.37
C SER A 6 13.71 21.15 51.70
N PHE A 7 12.43 21.45 51.75
CA PHE A 7 11.76 21.91 52.95
C PHE A 7 10.35 21.35 53.08
N ILE A 8 9.73 21.53 54.24
CA ILE A 8 8.32 21.26 54.47
C ILE A 8 7.53 22.48 53.99
N ASP A 9 6.53 22.25 53.15
CA ASP A 9 5.72 23.35 52.62
C ASP A 9 4.96 24.06 53.75
N ARG A 10 5.36 25.30 54.02
CA ARG A 10 4.73 26.19 55.01
C ARG A 10 4.76 27.62 54.53
N VAL A 11 3.81 28.42 55.01
CA VAL A 11 3.76 29.85 54.71
C VAL A 11 5.06 30.54 55.16
N GLY A 12 5.68 31.29 54.24
CA GLY A 12 6.87 32.11 54.50
C GLY A 12 8.23 31.42 54.32
N ILE A 13 8.29 30.09 54.19
CA ILE A 13 9.58 29.38 54.16
C ILE A 13 10.45 29.73 52.95
N THR A 14 9.85 29.89 51.77
CA THR A 14 10.54 30.33 50.56
C THR A 14 11.12 31.73 50.71
N GLN A 15 10.41 32.64 51.36
CA GLN A 15 10.91 33.98 51.65
C GLN A 15 12.07 33.95 52.63
N GLU A 16 11.98 33.16 53.70
CA GLU A 16 13.05 33.00 54.69
C GLU A 16 14.33 32.43 54.08
N VAL A 17 14.20 31.40 53.23
CA VAL A 17 15.34 30.78 52.51
C VAL A 17 15.98 31.78 51.54
N LEU A 18 15.18 32.53 50.76
CA LEU A 18 15.71 33.52 49.81
C LEU A 18 16.32 34.74 50.51
N ALA A 19 15.73 35.20 51.63
CA ALA A 19 16.27 36.31 52.41
C ALA A 19 17.64 35.96 53.02
N LEU A 20 17.84 34.72 53.44
CA LEU A 20 19.11 34.23 53.95
C LEU A 20 20.21 34.23 52.89
N LEU A 21 19.85 33.87 51.64
CA LEU A 21 20.75 33.93 50.50
C LEU A 21 21.09 35.38 50.11
N GLY A 22 20.08 36.25 50.07
CA GLY A 22 20.25 37.68 49.76
C GLY A 22 21.09 38.43 50.80
N GLY A 23 20.92 38.12 52.09
CA GLY A 23 21.67 38.74 53.18
C GLY A 23 23.18 38.43 53.19
N ARG A 24 23.63 37.44 52.40
CA ARG A 24 25.05 37.07 52.27
C ARG A 24 25.71 37.64 51.01
N ASN A 25 25.04 38.48 50.23
CA ASN A 25 25.56 39.07 48.98
C ASN A 25 26.15 38.02 48.00
N LEU A 26 25.55 36.83 47.94
CA LEU A 26 25.97 35.79 47.00
C LEU A 26 25.51 36.15 45.59
N ASN A 27 26.39 36.01 44.60
CA ASN A 27 26.02 36.16 43.20
C ASN A 27 25.32 34.88 42.73
N LEU A 28 24.04 34.98 42.38
CA LEU A 28 23.21 33.86 41.93
C LEU A 28 22.89 34.05 40.45
N ASP A 29 23.19 33.03 39.64
CA ASP A 29 22.90 33.04 38.20
C ASP A 29 21.44 32.65 37.94
N ALA A 30 20.88 31.74 38.75
CA ALA A 30 19.51 31.27 38.62
C ALA A 30 18.96 30.76 39.96
N VAL A 31 17.64 30.93 40.16
CA VAL A 31 16.90 30.33 41.28
C VAL A 31 15.60 29.74 40.74
N GLU A 32 15.41 28.44 40.92
CA GLU A 32 14.21 27.72 40.50
C GLU A 32 13.42 27.24 41.71
N MET A 33 12.13 27.56 41.73
CA MET A 33 11.24 27.22 42.82
C MET A 33 10.23 26.17 42.33
N VAL A 34 10.34 24.95 42.88
CA VAL A 34 9.45 23.83 42.58
C VAL A 34 8.99 23.27 43.91
N PRO A 35 7.89 23.80 44.50
CA PRO A 35 7.49 23.43 45.85
C PRO A 35 7.43 21.91 46.02
N PRO A 36 8.03 21.35 47.09
CA PRO A 36 8.63 22.04 48.24
C PRO A 36 10.17 22.17 48.17
N ASN A 37 10.72 22.43 46.99
CA ASN A 37 12.14 22.48 46.70
C ASN A 37 12.57 23.83 46.13
N VAL A 38 13.76 24.28 46.49
CA VAL A 38 14.44 25.42 45.88
C VAL A 38 15.78 24.95 45.32
N TYR A 39 16.05 25.32 44.08
CA TYR A 39 17.31 25.04 43.40
C TYR A 39 18.00 26.34 43.05
N ILE A 40 19.31 26.41 43.28
CA ILE A 40 20.08 27.65 43.20
C ILE A 40 21.34 27.37 42.39
N ASP A 41 21.62 28.18 41.37
CA ASP A 41 22.94 28.20 40.72
C ASP A 41 23.74 29.40 41.26
N ALA A 42 24.83 29.09 41.95
CA ALA A 42 25.75 30.05 42.54
C ALA A 42 27.17 29.69 42.06
N PRO A 43 27.59 30.10 40.85
CA PRO A 43 28.84 29.63 40.21
C PRO A 43 30.08 29.98 41.04
N THR A 44 30.07 31.10 41.75
CA THR A 44 31.19 31.67 42.52
C THR A 44 31.28 31.15 43.96
N LEU A 45 30.39 30.26 44.38
CA LEU A 45 30.35 29.75 45.75
C LEU A 45 31.52 28.80 46.05
N SER A 46 32.27 29.06 47.12
CA SER A 46 33.32 28.17 47.61
C SER A 46 32.78 27.11 48.58
N PRO A 47 33.48 25.97 48.77
CA PRO A 47 33.06 24.92 49.71
C PRO A 47 32.91 25.41 51.15
N GLN A 48 33.80 26.30 51.60
CA GLN A 48 33.74 26.87 52.96
C GLN A 48 32.47 27.69 53.18
N VAL A 49 32.11 28.53 52.20
CA VAL A 49 30.89 29.35 52.27
C VAL A 49 29.63 28.50 52.14
N LEU A 50 29.69 27.38 51.39
CA LEU A 50 28.60 26.42 51.32
C LEU A 50 28.31 25.75 52.67
N ASP A 51 29.33 25.39 53.44
CA ASP A 51 29.16 24.77 54.77
C ASP A 51 28.50 25.76 55.74
N GLU A 52 28.95 27.02 55.77
CA GLU A 52 28.31 28.07 56.57
C GLU A 52 26.86 28.35 56.14
N LEU A 53 26.61 28.32 54.83
CA LEU A 53 25.27 28.51 54.27
C LEU A 53 24.36 27.34 54.66
N ARG A 54 24.88 26.11 54.63
CA ARG A 54 24.16 24.90 55.02
C ARG A 54 23.78 24.94 56.50
N GLU A 55 24.67 25.33 57.39
CA GLU A 55 24.35 25.53 58.81
C GLU A 55 23.26 26.58 59.01
N ALA A 56 23.34 27.70 58.29
CA ALA A 56 22.36 28.77 58.41
C ALA A 56 20.98 28.35 57.86
N LEU A 57 20.94 27.62 56.74
CA LEU A 57 19.70 27.08 56.18
C LEU A 57 19.03 26.06 57.10
N PHE A 58 19.79 25.19 57.79
CA PHE A 58 19.22 24.26 58.76
C PHE A 58 18.65 24.93 60.02
N ARG A 59 19.01 26.19 60.31
CA ARG A 59 18.37 26.97 61.39
C ARG A 59 16.97 27.46 60.99
N VAL A 60 16.65 27.47 59.71
CA VAL A 60 15.30 27.79 59.22
C VAL A 60 14.40 26.59 59.51
N ASN A 61 13.40 26.79 60.37
CA ASN A 61 12.47 25.74 60.74
C ASN A 61 11.73 25.22 59.51
N GLY A 62 11.81 23.91 59.26
CA GLY A 62 11.20 23.24 58.11
C GLY A 62 12.15 22.92 56.97
N VAL A 63 13.43 23.30 57.00
CA VAL A 63 14.42 22.82 56.03
C VAL A 63 14.83 21.38 56.38
N GLU A 64 14.65 20.46 55.44
CA GLU A 64 14.93 19.03 55.63
C GLU A 64 16.30 18.63 55.11
N SER A 65 16.73 19.17 53.98
CA SER A 65 18.03 18.85 53.40
C SER A 65 18.60 19.95 52.53
N VAL A 66 19.93 20.00 52.45
CA VAL A 66 20.71 20.87 51.56
C VAL A 66 21.76 20.00 50.89
N LYS A 67 21.72 19.89 49.56
CA LYS A 67 22.58 19.03 48.75
C LYS A 67 23.17 19.80 47.58
N VAL A 68 24.38 19.45 47.15
CA VAL A 68 24.91 19.91 45.87
C VAL A 68 24.35 19.02 44.77
N VAL A 69 23.91 19.63 43.66
CA VAL A 69 23.41 18.94 42.48
C VAL A 69 24.27 19.28 41.28
N ASP A 70 24.33 18.37 40.31
CA ASP A 70 25.12 18.61 39.09
C ASP A 70 24.39 19.52 38.11
N ILE A 71 23.05 19.51 38.10
CA ILE A 71 22.23 20.27 37.15
C ILE A 71 20.93 20.75 37.80
N LEU A 72 20.47 21.95 37.42
CA LEU A 72 19.17 22.45 37.86
C LEU A 72 18.02 21.70 37.16
N PRO A 73 16.84 21.56 37.79
CA PRO A 73 15.70 20.86 37.18
C PRO A 73 15.24 21.45 35.85
N GLY A 74 15.19 22.78 35.70
CA GLY A 74 14.83 23.48 34.47
C GLY A 74 15.83 23.19 33.36
N GLN A 75 17.12 23.31 33.67
CA GLN A 75 18.19 22.95 32.72
C GLN A 75 18.15 21.46 32.35
N ARG A 76 17.85 20.58 33.31
CA ARG A 76 17.68 19.14 33.06
C ARG A 76 16.49 18.85 32.15
N ARG A 77 15.35 19.50 32.38
CA ARG A 77 14.16 19.40 31.53
C ARG A 77 14.44 19.89 30.12
N HIS A 78 15.17 21.00 29.99
CA HIS A 78 15.58 21.53 28.69
C HIS A 78 16.47 20.54 27.93
N LEU A 79 17.54 20.03 28.55
CA LEU A 79 18.39 19.01 27.94
C LEU A 79 17.63 17.73 27.57
N GLN A 80 16.66 17.32 28.38
CA GLN A 80 15.80 16.17 28.07
C GLN A 80 14.93 16.43 26.83
N LEU A 81 14.33 17.62 26.74
CA LEU A 81 13.54 18.01 25.57
C LEU A 81 14.41 18.10 24.32
N ASP A 82 15.60 18.70 24.40
CA ASP A 82 16.55 18.79 23.30
C ASP A 82 16.98 17.40 22.83
N ALA A 83 17.28 16.49 23.76
CA ALA A 83 17.63 15.10 23.46
C ALA A 83 16.47 14.34 22.79
N LEU A 84 15.23 14.56 23.25
CA LEU A 84 14.05 13.96 22.63
C LEU A 84 13.83 14.49 21.20
N LEU A 85 13.90 15.80 21.01
CA LEU A 85 13.78 16.44 19.69
C LEU A 85 14.90 16.00 18.74
N ALA A 86 16.14 15.87 19.24
CA ALA A 86 17.28 15.40 18.46
C ALA A 86 17.18 13.92 18.07
N ALA A 87 16.50 13.09 18.86
CA ALA A 87 16.25 11.69 18.53
C ALA A 87 15.18 11.51 17.43
N MET A 88 14.33 12.51 17.20
CA MET A 88 13.30 12.47 16.15
C MET A 88 13.93 12.71 14.77
N THR A 89 13.68 11.79 13.84
CA THR A 89 14.20 11.86 12.46
C THR A 89 13.32 12.67 11.51
N ASP A 90 12.05 12.89 11.86
CA ASP A 90 11.16 13.78 11.11
C ASP A 90 11.41 15.23 11.52
N PRO A 91 11.41 16.20 10.60
CA PRO A 91 11.40 17.61 10.94
C PRO A 91 10.16 17.97 11.76
N VAL A 92 10.38 18.58 12.92
CA VAL A 92 9.34 18.96 13.87
C VAL A 92 9.57 20.38 14.33
N LEU A 93 8.48 21.13 14.45
CA LEU A 93 8.47 22.46 15.06
C LEU A 93 7.27 22.65 15.99
N ALA A 94 7.47 23.43 17.04
CA ALA A 94 6.41 23.93 17.90
C ALA A 94 6.11 25.39 17.56
N LEU A 95 4.83 25.74 17.55
CA LEU A 95 4.33 27.10 17.35
C LEU A 95 3.69 27.62 18.63
N ASP A 96 3.79 28.93 18.86
CA ASP A 96 2.95 29.62 19.84
C ASP A 96 1.51 29.84 19.32
N SER A 97 0.65 30.39 20.17
CA SER A 97 -0.74 30.71 19.80
C SER A 97 -0.86 31.78 18.71
N ALA A 98 0.20 32.55 18.44
CA ALA A 98 0.26 33.54 17.38
C ALA A 98 0.86 32.98 16.06
N GLY A 99 1.29 31.72 16.05
CA GLY A 99 1.86 31.05 14.88
C GLY A 99 3.34 31.33 14.62
N HIS A 100 4.10 31.76 15.64
CA HIS A 100 5.55 31.91 15.57
C HIS A 100 6.25 30.64 16.04
N VAL A 101 7.37 30.30 15.42
CA VAL A 101 8.16 29.12 15.78
C VAL A 101 8.79 29.31 17.16
N LEU A 102 8.43 28.46 18.11
CA LEU A 102 9.04 28.39 19.44
C LEU A 102 10.31 27.54 19.43
N LEU A 103 10.19 26.34 18.86
CA LEU A 103 11.24 25.33 18.86
C LEU A 103 11.26 24.61 17.51
N ALA A 104 12.46 24.23 17.07
CA ALA A 104 12.69 23.39 15.91
C ALA A 104 13.65 22.28 16.31
N ASN A 105 13.40 21.07 15.83
CA ASN A 105 14.36 19.99 16.03
C ASN A 105 15.54 20.09 15.03
N PRO A 106 16.67 19.40 15.29
CA PRO A 106 17.83 19.43 14.41
C PRO A 106 17.54 19.01 12.96
N ALA A 107 16.58 18.10 12.75
CA ALA A 107 16.16 17.69 11.42
C ALA A 107 15.55 18.85 10.62
N LEU A 108 14.69 19.66 11.23
CA LEU A 108 14.13 20.86 10.60
C LEU A 108 15.20 21.93 10.37
N VAL A 109 16.08 22.19 11.34
CA VAL A 109 17.15 23.20 11.21
C VAL A 109 18.08 22.83 10.05
N THR A 110 18.42 21.55 9.91
CA THR A 110 19.24 21.06 8.78
C THR A 110 18.52 21.24 7.45
N LEU A 111 17.23 20.94 7.40
CA LEU A 111 16.41 21.06 6.19
C LEU A 111 16.19 22.52 5.78
N TYR A 112 15.96 23.40 6.75
CA TYR A 112 15.74 24.83 6.54
C TYR A 112 17.06 25.58 6.28
N GLY A 113 18.17 25.09 6.84
CA GLY A 113 19.52 25.65 6.70
C GLY A 113 19.89 26.71 7.75
N ARG A 114 18.97 27.07 8.65
CA ARG A 114 19.18 28.03 9.75
C ARG A 114 18.16 27.79 10.87
N GLU A 115 18.37 28.44 12.02
CA GLU A 115 17.43 28.41 13.15
C GLU A 115 16.16 29.23 12.81
N PRO A 116 14.95 28.63 12.79
CA PRO A 116 13.72 29.34 12.45
C PRO A 116 13.00 29.98 13.64
N SER A 117 13.51 29.84 14.88
CA SER A 117 12.86 30.37 16.09
C SER A 117 12.51 31.86 15.97
N GLY A 118 11.28 32.20 16.38
CA GLY A 118 10.69 33.54 16.30
C GLY A 118 10.12 33.91 14.94
N GLN A 119 10.34 33.11 13.89
CA GLN A 119 9.77 33.37 12.56
C GLN A 119 8.29 32.99 12.50
N SER A 120 7.49 33.71 11.71
CA SER A 120 6.10 33.33 11.42
C SER A 120 6.03 32.11 10.50
N ILE A 121 5.06 31.24 10.73
CA ILE A 121 4.84 30.02 9.93
C ILE A 121 4.59 30.31 8.44
N GLY A 122 3.94 31.44 8.13
CA GLY A 122 3.65 31.83 6.75
C GLY A 122 4.91 32.19 5.98
N GLU A 123 5.89 32.80 6.65
CA GLU A 123 7.19 33.11 6.04
C GLU A 123 8.05 31.85 5.87
N LEU A 124 8.03 30.96 6.87
CA LEU A 124 8.82 29.73 6.86
C LEU A 124 8.54 28.88 5.60
N PHE A 125 7.26 28.74 5.23
CA PHE A 125 6.82 27.98 4.07
C PHE A 125 6.50 28.82 2.83
N SER A 126 6.73 30.14 2.88
CA SER A 126 6.33 31.06 1.81
C SER A 126 4.84 30.94 1.43
N ASP A 127 3.99 30.68 2.41
CA ASP A 127 2.53 30.52 2.29
C ASP A 127 1.84 31.43 3.31
N PRO A 128 1.54 32.70 2.97
CA PRO A 128 0.95 33.65 3.89
C PRO A 128 -0.41 33.20 4.46
N GLY A 129 -1.18 32.40 3.70
CA GLY A 129 -2.49 31.91 4.13
C GLY A 129 -2.43 30.69 5.05
N LEU A 130 -1.24 30.10 5.25
CA LEU A 130 -1.10 28.92 6.12
C LEU A 130 -1.45 29.23 7.57
N LEU A 131 -1.07 30.40 8.07
CA LEU A 131 -1.37 30.83 9.43
C LEU A 131 -2.88 30.97 9.64
N ASP A 132 -3.57 31.65 8.73
CA ASP A 132 -5.02 31.85 8.80
C ASP A 132 -5.74 30.50 8.84
N VAL A 133 -5.36 29.56 7.96
CA VAL A 133 -5.94 28.22 7.92
C VAL A 133 -5.68 27.43 9.21
N LEU A 134 -4.47 27.54 9.80
CA LEU A 134 -4.17 26.90 11.08
C LEU A 134 -5.05 27.47 12.21
N LEU A 135 -5.19 28.79 12.30
CA LEU A 135 -5.98 29.46 13.33
C LEU A 135 -7.48 29.15 13.19
N GLU A 136 -8.02 29.21 11.96
CA GLU A 136 -9.44 28.90 11.67
C GLU A 136 -9.81 27.47 12.09
N ASN A 137 -8.87 26.53 11.99
CA ASN A 137 -9.11 25.12 12.31
C ASN A 137 -8.58 24.73 13.71
N GLY A 138 -8.25 25.71 14.57
CA GLY A 138 -7.75 25.45 15.92
C GLY A 138 -6.50 24.56 15.94
N PHE A 139 -5.58 24.80 14.99
CA PHE A 139 -4.35 24.05 14.75
C PHE A 139 -4.54 22.55 14.47
N ARG A 140 -5.74 22.12 14.07
CA ARG A 140 -5.99 20.78 13.53
C ARG A 140 -6.14 20.89 12.03
N LEU A 141 -5.15 20.39 11.29
CA LEU A 141 -5.27 20.31 9.84
C LEU A 141 -5.13 18.87 9.37
N PRO A 142 -5.97 18.42 8.42
CA PRO A 142 -5.64 17.23 7.67
C PRO A 142 -4.31 17.46 6.95
N LEU A 143 -3.59 16.36 6.74
CA LEU A 143 -2.29 16.33 6.10
C LEU A 143 -2.27 17.24 4.85
N ARG A 144 -1.48 18.31 4.88
CA ARG A 144 -1.43 19.35 3.84
C ARG A 144 -0.03 19.44 3.25
N GLU A 145 0.07 19.58 1.94
CA GLU A 145 1.37 19.86 1.33
C GLU A 145 1.84 21.29 1.61
N VAL A 146 3.10 21.42 1.99
CA VAL A 146 3.84 22.67 2.10
C VAL A 146 5.17 22.54 1.36
N THR A 147 5.76 23.67 0.97
CA THR A 147 7.09 23.68 0.34
C THR A 147 8.11 24.34 1.26
N LEU A 148 9.23 23.66 1.51
CA LEU A 148 10.36 24.20 2.26
C LEU A 148 11.62 24.06 1.43
N ASN A 149 12.34 25.17 1.18
CA ASN A 149 13.54 25.20 0.34
C ASN A 149 13.37 24.52 -1.03
N GLY A 150 12.19 24.66 -1.64
CA GLY A 150 11.89 24.02 -2.91
C GLY A 150 11.76 22.50 -2.82
N GLN A 151 11.47 21.91 -1.65
CA GLN A 151 11.09 20.51 -1.48
C GLN A 151 9.64 20.41 -0.98
N PRO A 152 8.78 19.58 -1.61
CA PRO A 152 7.42 19.38 -1.13
C PRO A 152 7.43 18.43 0.08
N LEU A 153 6.72 18.81 1.13
CA LEU A 153 6.58 18.08 2.39
C LEU A 153 5.12 18.04 2.80
N MET A 154 4.74 17.00 3.51
CA MET A 154 3.40 16.86 4.09
C MET A 154 3.43 17.32 5.54
N LEU A 155 2.71 18.41 5.82
CA LEU A 155 2.54 18.98 7.15
C LEU A 155 1.34 18.37 7.84
N ASP A 156 1.57 17.87 9.05
CA ASP A 156 0.58 17.40 9.99
C ASP A 156 0.61 18.31 11.23
N ALA A 157 -0.56 18.81 11.64
CA ALA A 157 -0.70 19.79 12.70
C ALA A 157 -1.50 19.20 13.87
N THR A 158 -0.85 19.14 15.03
CA THR A 158 -1.45 18.70 16.29
C THR A 158 -1.49 19.87 17.27
N PRO A 159 -2.67 20.28 17.77
CA PRO A 159 -2.76 21.38 18.73
C PRO A 159 -2.13 20.99 20.07
N ILE A 160 -1.44 21.94 20.69
CA ILE A 160 -0.98 21.84 22.07
C ILE A 160 -1.91 22.72 22.91
N THR A 161 -2.62 22.10 23.85
CA THR A 161 -3.56 22.79 24.75
C THR A 161 -2.87 23.97 25.42
N ASP A 162 -3.46 25.16 25.27
CA ASP A 162 -3.00 26.43 25.85
C ASP A 162 -1.60 26.92 25.44
N ALA A 163 -0.94 26.30 24.45
CA ALA A 163 0.43 26.63 24.06
C ALA A 163 0.70 26.75 22.55
N GLY A 164 -0.30 26.47 21.70
CA GLY A 164 -0.19 26.61 20.23
C GLY A 164 -0.29 25.26 19.52
N ALA A 165 0.76 24.85 18.80
CA ALA A 165 0.74 23.63 17.99
C ALA A 165 2.09 22.94 17.83
N LEU A 166 2.06 21.63 17.64
CA LEU A 166 3.17 20.84 17.14
C LEU A 166 2.92 20.52 15.67
N LEU A 167 3.85 20.90 14.81
CA LEU A 167 3.83 20.56 13.39
C LEU A 167 4.90 19.50 13.12
N THR A 168 4.51 18.44 12.43
CA THR A 168 5.43 17.42 11.93
C THR A 168 5.42 17.44 10.41
N LEU A 169 6.60 17.39 9.80
CA LEU A 169 6.76 17.33 8.35
C LEU A 169 7.21 15.94 7.93
N TYR A 170 6.52 15.37 6.94
CA TYR A 170 6.86 14.09 6.36
C TYR A 170 7.23 14.25 4.89
N GLN A 171 8.21 13.49 4.42
CA GLN A 171 8.36 13.29 2.98
C GLN A 171 7.21 12.41 2.47
N PRO A 172 6.67 12.65 1.27
CA PRO A 172 5.62 11.80 0.69
C PRO A 172 5.96 10.31 0.69
N SER A 173 7.23 9.94 0.49
CA SER A 173 7.69 8.55 0.53
C SER A 173 7.48 7.87 1.89
N ARG A 174 7.64 8.59 3.01
CA ARG A 174 7.38 8.04 4.36
C ARG A 174 5.91 7.65 4.55
N ILE A 175 5.00 8.37 3.90
CA ILE A 175 3.57 8.01 3.91
C ILE A 175 3.36 6.75 3.08
N GLY A 176 4.01 6.65 1.91
CA GLY A 176 4.01 5.44 1.11
C GLY A 176 4.54 4.21 1.86
N GLU A 177 5.63 4.36 2.61
CA GLU A 177 6.18 3.31 3.48
C GLU A 177 5.17 2.84 4.53
N ARG A 178 4.49 3.77 5.21
CA ARG A 178 3.43 3.42 6.18
C ARG A 178 2.24 2.73 5.51
N LEU A 179 1.81 3.20 4.33
CA LEU A 179 0.73 2.56 3.57
C LEU A 179 1.11 1.16 3.10
N ALA A 180 2.36 0.95 2.67
CA ALA A 180 2.86 -0.36 2.30
C ALA A 180 2.90 -1.30 3.52
N ALA A 181 3.34 -0.82 4.69
CA ALA A 181 3.37 -1.60 5.92
C ALA A 181 1.98 -2.04 6.40
N LEU A 182 0.93 -1.23 6.20
CA LEU A 182 -0.46 -1.62 6.50
C LEU A 182 -1.00 -2.72 5.57
N HIS A 183 -0.43 -2.87 4.37
CA HIS A 183 -0.83 -3.88 3.40
C HIS A 183 0.08 -5.12 3.39
N HIS A 184 0.99 -5.24 4.36
CA HIS A 184 2.03 -6.28 4.45
C HIS A 184 1.51 -7.67 4.91
N ASP A 185 0.19 -7.90 4.89
CA ASP A 185 -0.45 -9.12 5.41
C ASP A 185 -0.38 -10.32 4.46
N HIS A 186 0.26 -10.22 3.30
CA HIS A 186 0.24 -11.28 2.28
C HIS A 186 1.63 -11.88 2.12
N ALA A 187 1.74 -13.21 2.27
CA ALA A 187 2.98 -13.97 2.17
C ALA A 187 3.91 -13.44 1.07
N GLU A 188 5.04 -12.89 1.48
CA GLU A 188 5.98 -12.21 0.58
C GLU A 188 7.06 -13.17 0.10
N GLY A 189 7.28 -13.20 -1.21
CA GLY A 189 8.32 -14.02 -1.86
C GLY A 189 7.80 -15.13 -2.78
N PHE A 190 8.72 -15.89 -3.36
CA PHE A 190 8.39 -16.94 -4.34
C PHE A 190 7.72 -18.17 -3.74
N ASP A 191 7.72 -18.30 -2.41
CA ASP A 191 7.03 -19.38 -1.70
C ASP A 191 5.50 -19.21 -1.77
N ALA A 192 5.00 -17.98 -1.94
CA ALA A 192 3.60 -17.72 -2.23
C ALA A 192 3.17 -18.25 -3.62
N LEU A 193 4.13 -18.45 -4.52
CA LEU A 193 3.90 -19.00 -5.85
C LEU A 193 3.92 -20.53 -5.79
N LEU A 194 2.79 -21.09 -5.35
CA LEU A 194 2.60 -22.53 -5.19
C LEU A 194 2.74 -23.29 -6.53
N GLY A 195 3.57 -24.34 -6.53
CA GLY A 195 3.77 -25.23 -7.67
C GLY A 195 5.22 -25.68 -7.85
N ASP A 196 5.37 -26.90 -8.38
CA ASP A 196 6.63 -27.62 -8.64
C ASP A 196 6.75 -28.08 -10.10
N SER A 197 5.79 -27.73 -10.96
CA SER A 197 5.89 -28.00 -12.39
C SER A 197 7.15 -27.39 -13.00
N ALA A 198 7.63 -27.99 -14.09
CA ALA A 198 8.82 -27.47 -14.79
C ALA A 198 8.62 -26.02 -15.24
N ALA A 199 7.40 -25.66 -15.67
CA ALA A 199 7.05 -24.29 -16.06
C ALA A 199 7.17 -23.30 -14.89
N ILE A 200 6.61 -23.64 -13.72
CA ILE A 200 6.72 -22.78 -12.53
C ILE A 200 8.16 -22.69 -12.01
N ARG A 201 8.91 -23.80 -11.99
CA ARG A 201 10.34 -23.77 -11.59
C ARG A 201 11.17 -22.89 -12.52
N THR A 202 10.93 -22.95 -13.82
CA THR A 202 11.59 -22.09 -14.81
C THR A 202 11.22 -20.63 -14.61
N LEU A 203 9.93 -20.33 -14.36
CA LEU A 203 9.47 -18.99 -14.03
C LEU A 203 10.16 -18.46 -12.76
N LYS A 204 10.17 -19.23 -11.66
CA LYS A 204 10.83 -18.85 -10.40
C LYS A 204 12.32 -18.54 -10.62
N ALA A 205 13.04 -19.41 -11.31
CA ALA A 205 14.47 -19.21 -11.58
C ALA A 205 14.76 -17.99 -12.48
N ARG A 206 13.89 -17.69 -13.45
CA ARG A 206 14.02 -16.49 -14.29
C ARG A 206 13.67 -15.23 -13.49
N ALA A 207 12.58 -15.28 -12.73
CA ALA A 207 12.12 -14.18 -11.90
C ALA A 207 13.13 -13.81 -10.82
N GLN A 208 13.81 -14.79 -10.21
CA GLN A 208 14.92 -14.54 -9.27
C GLN A 208 16.06 -13.72 -9.88
N ARG A 209 16.49 -14.06 -11.10
CA ARG A 209 17.56 -13.31 -11.79
C ARG A 209 17.12 -11.89 -12.17
N VAL A 210 15.89 -11.76 -12.65
CA VAL A 210 15.29 -10.49 -13.07
C VAL A 210 15.02 -9.55 -11.89
N ALA A 211 14.64 -10.10 -10.73
CA ALA A 211 14.33 -9.33 -9.53
C ALA A 211 15.54 -8.56 -8.98
N ALA A 212 16.75 -9.09 -9.15
CA ALA A 212 17.99 -8.44 -8.74
C ALA A 212 18.37 -7.21 -9.59
N LEU A 213 17.80 -7.08 -10.80
CA LEU A 213 18.08 -5.99 -11.72
C LEU A 213 17.15 -4.79 -11.46
N ASP A 214 17.70 -3.58 -11.44
CA ASP A 214 16.92 -2.34 -11.27
C ASP A 214 16.44 -1.78 -12.61
N ALA A 215 15.69 -2.60 -13.36
CA ALA A 215 15.12 -2.23 -14.66
C ALA A 215 13.60 -2.50 -14.69
N PRO A 216 12.87 -1.84 -15.61
CA PRO A 216 11.47 -2.13 -15.87
C PRO A 216 11.23 -3.59 -16.20
N LEU A 217 10.16 -4.15 -15.65
CA LEU A 217 9.78 -5.55 -15.83
C LEU A 217 8.34 -5.65 -16.34
N LEU A 218 8.18 -6.25 -17.51
CA LEU A 218 6.89 -6.64 -18.08
C LEU A 218 6.56 -8.09 -17.73
N ILE A 219 5.39 -8.32 -17.15
CA ILE A 219 4.86 -9.63 -16.76
C ILE A 219 3.67 -9.95 -17.67
N GLN A 220 3.85 -10.91 -18.56
CA GLN A 220 2.82 -11.34 -19.50
C GLN A 220 2.15 -12.62 -19.02
N GLY A 221 0.86 -12.75 -19.26
CA GLY A 221 0.13 -13.99 -18.99
C GLY A 221 -1.36 -13.79 -18.90
N GLU A 222 -2.10 -14.88 -19.09
CA GLU A 222 -3.56 -14.87 -19.07
C GLU A 222 -4.14 -14.30 -17.76
N THR A 223 -5.38 -13.81 -17.84
CA THR A 223 -6.10 -13.31 -16.67
C THR A 223 -6.27 -14.42 -15.62
N GLY A 224 -6.01 -14.08 -14.36
CA GLY A 224 -6.16 -15.02 -13.25
C GLY A 224 -5.00 -16.01 -13.05
N THR A 225 -3.84 -15.82 -13.70
CA THR A 225 -2.64 -16.66 -13.52
C THR A 225 -1.77 -16.32 -12.31
N GLY A 226 -2.01 -15.18 -11.66
CA GLY A 226 -1.25 -14.71 -10.49
C GLY A 226 -0.11 -13.72 -10.81
N LYS A 227 -0.25 -12.89 -11.84
CA LYS A 227 0.78 -11.90 -12.24
C LYS A 227 1.20 -10.95 -11.10
N GLU A 228 0.26 -10.51 -10.27
CA GLU A 228 0.56 -9.67 -9.10
C GLU A 228 1.44 -10.41 -8.07
N LEU A 229 1.22 -11.71 -7.84
CA LEU A 229 2.07 -12.50 -6.94
C LEU A 229 3.50 -12.60 -7.47
N VAL A 230 3.69 -12.74 -8.79
CA VAL A 230 5.01 -12.69 -9.41
C VAL A 230 5.67 -11.33 -9.17
N ALA A 231 4.92 -10.23 -9.34
CA ALA A 231 5.43 -8.88 -9.13
C ALA A 231 5.87 -8.65 -7.68
N ARG A 232 5.03 -9.04 -6.71
CA ARG A 232 5.34 -8.97 -5.28
C ARG A 232 6.54 -9.83 -4.91
N ALA A 233 6.61 -11.05 -5.43
CA ALA A 233 7.76 -11.93 -5.23
C ALA A 233 9.06 -11.32 -5.78
N CYS A 234 9.01 -10.66 -6.94
CA CYS A 234 10.17 -9.97 -7.50
C CYS A 234 10.59 -8.78 -6.63
N HIS A 235 9.64 -8.02 -6.10
CA HIS A 235 9.94 -6.90 -5.20
C HIS A 235 10.59 -7.38 -3.89
N ALA A 236 10.03 -8.42 -3.26
CA ALA A 236 10.47 -8.95 -1.97
C ALA A 236 11.93 -9.45 -1.94
N ILE A 237 12.51 -9.82 -3.08
CA ILE A 237 13.91 -10.26 -3.17
C ILE A 237 14.81 -9.24 -3.89
N SER A 238 14.27 -8.07 -4.24
CA SER A 238 15.02 -7.01 -4.92
C SER A 238 15.84 -6.18 -3.92
N ALA A 239 16.73 -5.33 -4.43
CA ALA A 239 17.42 -4.33 -3.60
C ALA A 239 16.47 -3.34 -2.91
N ARG A 240 15.22 -3.24 -3.36
CA ARG A 240 14.19 -2.32 -2.85
C ARG A 240 13.18 -3.02 -1.91
N PHE A 241 13.48 -4.21 -1.38
CA PHE A 241 12.53 -5.01 -0.58
C PHE A 241 12.00 -4.28 0.67
N ALA A 242 12.79 -3.38 1.26
CA ALA A 242 12.39 -2.60 2.43
C ALA A 242 11.66 -1.29 2.07
N ALA A 243 11.58 -0.96 0.78
CA ALA A 243 10.95 0.25 0.26
C ALA A 243 9.50 -0.05 -0.19
N PRO A 244 8.63 0.96 -0.33
CA PRO A 244 7.21 0.72 -0.59
C PRO A 244 6.94 0.01 -1.92
N PHE A 245 6.03 -0.97 -1.90
CA PHE A 245 5.41 -1.56 -3.08
C PHE A 245 3.97 -1.07 -3.20
N LEU A 246 3.69 -0.25 -4.21
CA LEU A 246 2.35 0.28 -4.46
C LEU A 246 1.81 -0.26 -5.79
N ALA A 247 0.55 -0.68 -5.81
CA ALA A 247 -0.08 -1.27 -6.99
C ALA A 247 -1.26 -0.42 -7.47
N LEU A 248 -1.41 -0.34 -8.79
CA LEU A 248 -2.57 0.25 -9.46
C LEU A 248 -3.08 -0.69 -10.54
N ASN A 249 -4.40 -0.94 -10.54
CA ASN A 249 -5.06 -1.61 -11.64
C ASN A 249 -5.59 -0.56 -12.63
N CYS A 250 -5.00 -0.51 -13.82
CA CYS A 250 -5.33 0.49 -14.84
C CYS A 250 -6.74 0.29 -15.43
N ALA A 251 -7.27 -0.93 -15.40
CA ALA A 251 -8.59 -1.25 -15.92
C ALA A 251 -9.73 -0.90 -14.95
N ALA A 252 -9.42 -0.68 -13.66
CA ALA A 252 -10.43 -0.49 -12.61
C ALA A 252 -10.89 0.96 -12.45
N LEU A 253 -10.16 1.92 -13.02
CA LEU A 253 -10.37 3.35 -12.79
C LEU A 253 -10.63 4.11 -14.11
N PRO A 254 -11.49 5.13 -14.11
CA PRO A 254 -11.57 6.09 -15.20
C PRO A 254 -10.23 6.81 -15.40
N GLU A 255 -9.95 7.23 -16.64
CA GLU A 255 -8.69 7.87 -17.04
C GLU A 255 -8.23 9.01 -16.11
N ASN A 256 -9.12 9.97 -15.81
CA ASN A 256 -8.79 11.12 -14.95
C ASN A 256 -8.43 10.70 -13.51
N LEU A 257 -9.10 9.66 -13.01
CA LEU A 257 -8.83 9.14 -11.67
C LEU A 257 -7.53 8.35 -11.66
N ALA A 258 -7.27 7.53 -12.69
CA ALA A 258 -5.98 6.85 -12.86
C ALA A 258 -4.82 7.87 -12.96
N GLU A 259 -4.99 8.98 -13.67
CA GLU A 259 -3.98 10.03 -13.76
C GLU A 259 -3.67 10.65 -12.39
N SER A 260 -4.72 11.02 -11.65
CA SER A 260 -4.59 11.67 -10.34
C SER A 260 -4.10 10.72 -9.25
N GLU A 261 -4.39 9.41 -9.32
CA GLU A 261 -3.79 8.42 -8.44
C GLU A 261 -2.30 8.19 -8.79
N LEU A 262 -1.93 8.04 -10.07
CA LEU A 262 -0.52 7.81 -10.45
C LEU A 262 0.37 9.01 -10.17
N PHE A 263 -0.05 10.19 -10.62
CA PHE A 263 0.77 11.39 -10.68
C PHE A 263 0.34 12.47 -9.68
N GLY A 264 -0.72 12.26 -8.91
CA GLY A 264 -1.19 13.27 -7.98
C GLY A 264 -1.80 14.50 -8.67
N TYR A 265 -2.30 15.42 -7.85
CA TYR A 265 -2.88 16.68 -8.33
C TYR A 265 -2.44 17.86 -7.47
N ALA A 266 -2.30 19.02 -8.12
CA ALA A 266 -2.01 20.27 -7.45
C ALA A 266 -3.27 20.87 -6.78
N PRO A 267 -3.11 21.74 -5.76
CA PRO A 267 -4.21 22.52 -5.19
C PRO A 267 -5.08 23.17 -6.27
N GLY A 268 -6.40 22.98 -6.20
CA GLY A 268 -7.34 23.62 -7.13
C GLY A 268 -7.33 23.08 -8.57
N ALA A 269 -6.71 21.92 -8.84
CA ALA A 269 -6.66 21.33 -10.17
C ALA A 269 -8.04 21.03 -10.79
N PHE A 270 -9.06 20.75 -9.97
CA PHE A 270 -10.44 20.51 -10.42
C PHE A 270 -11.45 20.83 -9.29
N THR A 271 -12.74 20.91 -9.63
CA THR A 271 -13.82 21.14 -8.66
C THR A 271 -13.91 19.99 -7.67
N GLY A 272 -13.64 20.27 -6.39
CA GLY A 272 -13.58 19.25 -5.32
C GLY A 272 -12.16 18.75 -5.00
N ALA A 273 -11.13 19.24 -5.70
CA ALA A 273 -9.74 19.00 -5.30
C ALA A 273 -9.48 19.57 -3.89
N GLN A 274 -8.77 18.81 -3.06
CA GLN A 274 -8.36 19.30 -1.75
C GLN A 274 -7.49 20.55 -1.90
N ARG A 275 -7.70 21.54 -1.02
CA ARG A 275 -6.91 22.79 -1.01
C ARG A 275 -5.41 22.56 -0.83
N GLY A 276 -5.00 21.40 -0.30
CA GLY A 276 -3.60 21.01 -0.14
C GLY A 276 -3.00 20.16 -1.26
N GLY A 277 -3.77 19.81 -2.32
CA GLY A 277 -3.35 18.83 -3.32
C GLY A 277 -3.27 17.40 -2.78
N LYS A 278 -2.84 16.45 -3.61
CA LYS A 278 -2.59 15.05 -3.22
C LYS A 278 -1.35 14.51 -3.96
N PRO A 279 -0.36 13.91 -3.27
CA PRO A 279 0.75 13.23 -3.93
C PRO A 279 0.27 11.97 -4.66
N GLY A 280 0.89 11.66 -5.80
CA GLY A 280 0.60 10.45 -6.58
C GLY A 280 1.35 9.23 -6.07
N LEU A 281 0.95 8.04 -6.55
CA LEU A 281 1.64 6.78 -6.27
C LEU A 281 3.13 6.82 -6.63
N MET A 282 3.52 7.54 -7.68
CA MET A 282 4.93 7.70 -8.05
C MET A 282 5.75 8.42 -6.94
N GLU A 283 5.14 9.40 -6.26
CA GLU A 283 5.79 10.11 -5.16
C GLU A 283 5.81 9.29 -3.88
N LEU A 284 4.69 8.63 -3.58
CA LEU A 284 4.56 7.75 -2.42
C LEU A 284 5.52 6.55 -2.55
N ALA A 285 5.76 6.06 -3.76
CA ALA A 285 6.67 4.96 -4.02
C ALA A 285 8.11 5.39 -4.32
N ASN A 286 8.51 6.63 -4.04
CA ASN A 286 9.88 7.08 -4.31
C ASN A 286 10.91 6.17 -3.59
N HIS A 287 11.95 5.75 -4.30
CA HIS A 287 12.91 4.69 -3.94
C HIS A 287 12.34 3.27 -3.83
N GLY A 288 11.02 3.11 -3.95
CA GLY A 288 10.29 1.86 -3.96
C GLY A 288 9.94 1.35 -5.36
N THR A 289 8.80 0.69 -5.45
CA THR A 289 8.32 -0.01 -6.63
C THR A 289 6.84 0.30 -6.90
N VAL A 290 6.50 0.60 -8.15
CA VAL A 290 5.11 0.73 -8.59
C VAL A 290 4.77 -0.42 -9.53
N PHE A 291 3.69 -1.13 -9.21
CA PHE A 291 3.11 -2.18 -10.03
C PHE A 291 1.88 -1.68 -10.79
N LEU A 292 1.92 -1.77 -12.11
CA LEU A 292 0.84 -1.38 -13.02
C LEU A 292 0.19 -2.63 -13.60
N ASP A 293 -0.95 -3.03 -13.05
CA ASP A 293 -1.72 -4.15 -13.59
C ASP A 293 -2.60 -3.69 -14.75
N GLU A 294 -2.77 -4.60 -15.71
CA GLU A 294 -3.47 -4.36 -16.99
C GLU A 294 -3.00 -3.09 -17.73
N ILE A 295 -1.68 -2.94 -17.90
CA ILE A 295 -1.05 -1.76 -18.54
C ILE A 295 -1.57 -1.48 -19.96
N ALA A 296 -2.06 -2.51 -20.65
CA ALA A 296 -2.63 -2.40 -21.99
C ALA A 296 -3.93 -1.57 -22.03
N GLU A 297 -4.61 -1.40 -20.89
CA GLU A 297 -5.85 -0.61 -20.79
C GLU A 297 -5.59 0.88 -20.57
N MET A 298 -4.32 1.32 -20.50
CA MET A 298 -3.99 2.74 -20.43
C MET A 298 -4.37 3.48 -21.72
N SER A 299 -4.98 4.66 -21.55
CA SER A 299 -5.24 5.57 -22.66
C SER A 299 -3.94 6.06 -23.33
N PRO A 300 -3.99 6.49 -24.61
CA PRO A 300 -2.82 7.07 -25.28
C PRO A 300 -2.22 8.28 -24.54
N TYR A 301 -3.05 9.05 -23.84
CA TYR A 301 -2.62 10.19 -23.03
C TYR A 301 -1.80 9.73 -21.81
N LEU A 302 -2.29 8.75 -21.04
CA LEU A 302 -1.56 8.17 -19.92
C LEU A 302 -0.27 7.47 -20.38
N GLN A 303 -0.30 6.77 -21.53
CA GLN A 303 0.88 6.18 -22.13
C GLN A 303 1.97 7.23 -22.41
N ALA A 304 1.61 8.39 -22.97
CA ALA A 304 2.55 9.48 -23.21
C ALA A 304 3.15 10.06 -21.93
N LYS A 305 2.33 10.17 -20.86
CA LYS A 305 2.78 10.69 -19.56
C LYS A 305 3.70 9.70 -18.84
N LEU A 306 3.37 8.41 -18.87
CA LEU A 306 4.21 7.34 -18.34
C LEU A 306 5.54 7.23 -19.11
N LEU A 307 5.53 7.40 -20.44
CA LEU A 307 6.74 7.42 -21.24
C LEU A 307 7.69 8.54 -20.80
N ARG A 308 7.17 9.75 -20.57
CA ARG A 308 7.97 10.88 -20.05
C ARG A 308 8.62 10.52 -18.72
N PHE A 309 7.84 9.94 -17.81
CA PHE A 309 8.35 9.47 -16.53
C PHE A 309 9.48 8.44 -16.66
N LEU A 310 9.33 7.46 -17.54
CA LEU A 310 10.33 6.40 -17.77
C LEU A 310 11.65 6.91 -18.40
N ASN A 311 11.74 8.17 -18.83
CA ASN A 311 12.97 8.73 -19.39
C ASN A 311 14.00 9.07 -18.32
N ASP A 312 13.59 9.83 -17.31
CA ASP A 312 14.49 10.41 -16.30
C ASP A 312 13.87 10.47 -14.88
N GLY A 313 12.68 9.88 -14.70
CA GLY A 313 11.94 9.87 -13.44
C GLY A 313 11.19 11.17 -13.14
N SER A 314 11.05 12.07 -14.11
CA SER A 314 10.35 13.34 -13.94
C SER A 314 8.90 13.29 -14.42
N PHE A 315 8.01 14.02 -13.73
CA PHE A 315 6.64 14.23 -14.19
C PHE A 315 6.04 15.50 -13.58
N ARG A 316 4.85 15.90 -14.06
CA ARG A 316 4.05 16.98 -13.47
C ARG A 316 2.71 16.45 -12.95
N ARG A 317 2.30 16.96 -11.79
CA ARG A 317 0.98 16.68 -11.22
C ARG A 317 -0.13 17.24 -12.10
N VAL A 318 -1.33 16.70 -11.98
CA VAL A 318 -2.51 17.24 -12.69
C VAL A 318 -2.76 18.67 -12.24
N GLY A 319 -2.87 19.59 -13.21
CA GLY A 319 -3.04 21.02 -12.96
C GLY A 319 -1.82 21.74 -12.36
N GLY A 320 -0.68 21.05 -12.22
CA GLY A 320 0.55 21.61 -11.67
C GLY A 320 1.59 21.95 -12.74
N GLU A 321 2.33 23.03 -12.54
CA GLU A 321 3.45 23.41 -13.42
C GLU A 321 4.80 22.87 -12.95
N ARG A 322 4.88 22.53 -11.66
CA ARG A 322 6.09 22.05 -11.01
C ARG A 322 6.41 20.62 -11.42
N GLU A 323 7.66 20.43 -11.85
CA GLU A 323 8.21 19.11 -12.13
C GLU A 323 8.68 18.43 -10.84
N VAL A 324 8.31 17.17 -10.70
CA VAL A 324 8.66 16.30 -9.57
C VAL A 324 9.52 15.18 -10.11
N LYS A 325 10.66 14.94 -9.47
CA LYS A 325 11.60 13.87 -9.84
C LYS A 325 11.65 12.81 -8.75
N VAL A 326 11.41 11.56 -9.13
CA VAL A 326 11.41 10.41 -8.22
C VAL A 326 12.16 9.23 -8.85
N ASN A 327 12.65 8.32 -8.01
CA ASN A 327 13.31 7.10 -8.45
C ASN A 327 12.44 5.89 -8.12
N VAL A 328 11.64 5.43 -9.09
CA VAL A 328 10.71 4.31 -8.91
C VAL A 328 11.02 3.20 -9.90
N ARG A 329 11.05 1.96 -9.41
CA ARG A 329 11.11 0.78 -10.28
C ARG A 329 9.70 0.44 -10.76
N ILE A 330 9.52 0.31 -12.06
CA ILE A 330 8.22 -0.03 -12.67
C ILE A 330 8.14 -1.53 -12.95
N LEU A 331 7.11 -2.17 -12.41
CA LEU A 331 6.66 -3.50 -12.80
C LEU A 331 5.32 -3.32 -13.49
N SER A 332 5.11 -3.99 -14.62
CA SER A 332 3.86 -3.89 -15.37
C SER A 332 3.35 -5.28 -15.72
N ALA A 333 2.04 -5.46 -15.75
CA ALA A 333 1.42 -6.71 -16.13
C ALA A 333 0.32 -6.52 -17.16
N THR A 334 0.15 -7.50 -18.04
CA THR A 334 -0.99 -7.53 -18.98
C THR A 334 -1.28 -8.95 -19.46
N HIS A 335 -2.54 -9.19 -19.83
CA HIS A 335 -2.95 -10.38 -20.57
C HIS A 335 -3.01 -10.17 -22.10
N ARG A 336 -2.89 -8.93 -22.58
CA ARG A 336 -2.98 -8.59 -24.00
C ARG A 336 -1.61 -8.65 -24.68
N ASN A 337 -1.60 -8.95 -25.97
CA ASN A 337 -0.39 -8.93 -26.78
C ASN A 337 -0.05 -7.48 -27.16
N LEU A 338 0.90 -6.86 -26.46
CA LEU A 338 1.32 -5.48 -26.70
C LEU A 338 1.94 -5.28 -28.08
N GLU A 339 2.69 -6.25 -28.62
CA GLU A 339 3.27 -6.16 -29.97
C GLU A 339 2.18 -6.03 -31.03
N LYS A 340 1.10 -6.81 -30.90
CA LYS A 340 -0.07 -6.68 -31.76
C LYS A 340 -0.74 -5.31 -31.62
N MET A 341 -0.89 -4.81 -30.39
CA MET A 341 -1.49 -3.48 -30.14
C MET A 341 -0.64 -2.34 -30.69
N VAL A 342 0.69 -2.47 -30.70
CA VAL A 342 1.61 -1.54 -31.35
C VAL A 342 1.36 -1.53 -32.87
N ASN A 343 1.27 -2.70 -33.50
CA ASN A 343 0.96 -2.81 -34.93
C ASN A 343 -0.42 -2.24 -35.29
N GLU A 344 -1.38 -2.31 -34.37
CA GLU A 344 -2.72 -1.75 -34.50
C GLU A 344 -2.80 -0.25 -34.15
N GLY A 345 -1.71 0.35 -33.67
CA GLY A 345 -1.65 1.77 -33.27
C GLY A 345 -2.40 2.11 -31.99
N THR A 346 -2.82 1.11 -31.20
CA THR A 346 -3.54 1.29 -29.93
C THR A 346 -2.61 1.36 -28.72
N PHE A 347 -1.36 0.95 -28.89
CA PHE A 347 -0.30 1.09 -27.89
C PHE A 347 0.94 1.72 -28.53
N ARG A 348 1.62 2.61 -27.82
CA ARG A 348 2.79 3.29 -28.37
C ARG A 348 4.01 2.37 -28.41
N GLU A 349 4.69 2.36 -29.56
CA GLU A 349 5.91 1.59 -29.79
C GLU A 349 7.05 1.99 -28.83
N ASP A 350 7.26 3.29 -28.63
CA ASP A 350 8.31 3.81 -27.76
C ASP A 350 8.13 3.40 -26.29
N LEU A 351 6.90 3.41 -25.79
CA LEU A 351 6.57 2.95 -24.45
C LEU A 351 6.78 1.44 -24.31
N PHE A 352 6.39 0.66 -25.32
CA PHE A 352 6.58 -0.79 -25.32
C PHE A 352 8.05 -1.16 -25.14
N TYR A 353 8.97 -0.54 -25.90
CA TYR A 353 10.40 -0.83 -25.76
C TYR A 353 10.97 -0.41 -24.41
N ARG A 354 10.46 0.64 -23.76
CA ARG A 354 10.90 1.04 -22.42
C ARG A 354 10.36 0.15 -21.31
N LEU A 355 9.18 -0.44 -21.49
CA LEU A 355 8.60 -1.37 -20.52
C LEU A 355 9.17 -2.78 -20.69
N ASN A 356 9.38 -3.22 -21.92
CA ASN A 356 9.83 -4.57 -22.27
C ASN A 356 11.37 -4.71 -22.22
N VAL A 357 11.99 -4.17 -21.18
CA VAL A 357 13.45 -4.33 -20.94
C VAL A 357 13.72 -5.71 -20.34
N LEU A 358 12.94 -6.08 -19.32
CA LEU A 358 12.91 -7.42 -18.76
C LEU A 358 11.50 -7.99 -18.96
N ASN A 359 11.42 -9.26 -19.36
CA ASN A 359 10.14 -9.93 -19.58
C ASN A 359 10.06 -11.25 -18.78
N LEU A 360 8.90 -11.50 -18.19
CA LEU A 360 8.50 -12.77 -17.60
C LEU A 360 7.14 -13.20 -18.13
N GLU A 361 7.05 -14.43 -18.60
CA GLU A 361 5.80 -15.04 -19.04
C GLU A 361 5.29 -16.00 -17.97
N VAL A 362 4.07 -15.77 -17.50
CA VAL A 362 3.40 -16.58 -16.49
C VAL A 362 2.58 -17.66 -17.19
N PRO A 363 2.91 -18.95 -17.01
CA PRO A 363 2.23 -20.03 -17.71
C PRO A 363 0.78 -20.14 -17.24
N PRO A 364 -0.17 -20.44 -18.14
CA PRO A 364 -1.54 -20.71 -17.77
C PRO A 364 -1.62 -22.00 -16.93
N LEU A 365 -2.69 -22.14 -16.16
CA LEU A 365 -2.86 -23.23 -15.19
C LEU A 365 -2.83 -24.61 -15.85
N ARG A 366 -3.37 -24.73 -17.06
CA ARG A 366 -3.37 -25.96 -17.87
C ARG A 366 -1.96 -26.51 -18.16
N ASP A 367 -0.96 -25.64 -18.23
CA ASP A 367 0.43 -26.04 -18.51
C ASP A 367 1.21 -26.42 -17.23
N ARG A 368 0.58 -26.29 -16.06
CA ARG A 368 1.19 -26.58 -14.75
C ARG A 368 0.93 -28.02 -14.26
N GLY A 369 0.14 -28.80 -14.98
CA GLY A 369 -0.09 -30.23 -14.70
C GLY A 369 -0.52 -30.51 -13.25
N GLN A 370 0.31 -31.23 -12.49
CA GLN A 370 0.01 -31.65 -11.10
C GLN A 370 -0.10 -30.49 -10.10
N ASP A 371 0.41 -29.31 -10.45
CA ASP A 371 0.27 -28.11 -9.60
C ASP A 371 -1.19 -27.75 -9.37
N ILE A 372 -2.11 -28.13 -10.28
CA ILE A 372 -3.55 -27.94 -10.13
C ILE A 372 -4.05 -28.59 -8.84
N LEU A 373 -3.61 -29.81 -8.54
CA LEU A 373 -4.02 -30.54 -7.33
C LEU A 373 -3.38 -29.97 -6.06
N LEU A 374 -2.16 -29.43 -6.17
CA LEU A 374 -1.48 -28.76 -5.07
C LEU A 374 -2.22 -27.45 -4.70
N LEU A 375 -2.52 -26.63 -5.71
CA LEU A 375 -3.32 -25.41 -5.57
C LEU A 375 -4.71 -25.70 -5.03
N ALA A 376 -5.40 -26.71 -5.56
CA ALA A 376 -6.74 -27.09 -5.11
C ALA A 376 -6.77 -27.48 -3.63
N ARG A 377 -5.74 -28.19 -3.14
CA ARG A 377 -5.61 -28.54 -1.72
C ARG A 377 -5.35 -27.31 -0.85
N ALA A 378 -4.47 -26.40 -1.28
CA ALA A 378 -4.22 -25.15 -0.57
C ALA A 378 -5.48 -24.27 -0.49
N PHE A 379 -6.19 -24.10 -1.61
CA PHE A 379 -7.44 -23.34 -1.65
C PHE A 379 -8.56 -23.99 -0.83
N MET A 380 -8.59 -25.33 -0.72
CA MET A 380 -9.55 -26.00 0.15
C MET A 380 -9.29 -25.67 1.62
N GLN A 381 -8.03 -25.69 2.06
CA GLN A 381 -7.66 -25.30 3.42
C GLN A 381 -8.02 -23.84 3.70
N GLN A 382 -7.70 -22.94 2.76
CA GLN A 382 -8.04 -21.52 2.88
C GLN A 382 -9.55 -21.30 2.94
N ALA A 383 -10.31 -21.94 2.05
CA ALA A 383 -11.77 -21.84 2.01
C ALA A 383 -12.41 -22.34 3.31
N CYS A 384 -11.99 -23.51 3.81
CA CYS A 384 -12.50 -24.06 5.07
C CYS A 384 -12.20 -23.15 6.27
N THR A 385 -10.99 -22.57 6.31
CA THR A 385 -10.60 -21.61 7.36
C THR A 385 -11.48 -20.36 7.29
N GLN A 386 -11.70 -19.82 6.09
CA GLN A 386 -12.51 -18.63 5.87
C GLN A 386 -13.98 -18.83 6.28
N ILE A 387 -14.55 -20.01 6.04
CA ILE A 387 -15.94 -20.35 6.43
C ILE A 387 -16.03 -21.02 7.81
N GLN A 388 -14.94 -21.03 8.59
CA GLN A 388 -14.86 -21.56 9.96
C GLN A 388 -15.34 -23.00 10.12
N ARG A 389 -14.97 -23.88 9.17
CA ARG A 389 -15.29 -25.32 9.22
C ARG A 389 -14.03 -26.20 9.26
N PRO A 390 -14.14 -27.46 9.71
CA PRO A 390 -13.06 -28.43 9.57
C PRO A 390 -12.64 -28.60 8.11
N VAL A 391 -11.34 -28.78 7.88
CA VAL A 391 -10.75 -28.89 6.54
C VAL A 391 -11.36 -30.08 5.79
N CYS A 392 -11.96 -29.79 4.64
CA CYS A 392 -12.45 -30.80 3.71
C CYS A 392 -11.32 -31.38 2.86
N ARG A 393 -11.51 -32.61 2.39
CA ARG A 393 -10.59 -33.28 1.46
C ARG A 393 -11.27 -33.48 0.12
N LEU A 394 -10.49 -33.36 -0.95
CA LEU A 394 -10.94 -33.71 -2.30
C LEU A 394 -10.90 -35.22 -2.48
N ALA A 395 -12.02 -35.83 -2.87
CA ALA A 395 -12.09 -37.26 -3.17
C ALA A 395 -11.19 -37.60 -4.37
N PRO A 396 -10.52 -38.77 -4.41
CA PRO A 396 -9.68 -39.16 -5.54
C PRO A 396 -10.39 -39.13 -6.90
N GLY A 397 -11.72 -39.36 -6.92
CA GLY A 397 -12.55 -39.26 -8.13
C GLY A 397 -12.61 -37.86 -8.75
N THR A 398 -12.26 -36.82 -7.99
CA THR A 398 -12.22 -35.43 -8.48
C THR A 398 -10.97 -35.11 -9.31
N TYR A 399 -9.88 -35.85 -9.12
CA TYR A 399 -8.57 -35.47 -9.69
C TYR A 399 -8.56 -35.47 -11.22
N PRO A 400 -9.13 -36.47 -11.92
CA PRO A 400 -9.19 -36.45 -13.38
C PRO A 400 -9.97 -35.26 -13.92
N ALA A 401 -11.06 -34.85 -13.24
CA ALA A 401 -11.87 -33.71 -13.64
C ALA A 401 -11.13 -32.38 -13.46
N LEU A 402 -10.37 -32.24 -12.37
CA LEU A 402 -9.55 -31.06 -12.11
C LEU A 402 -8.37 -30.96 -13.09
N LEU A 403 -7.67 -32.07 -13.36
CA LEU A 403 -6.52 -32.12 -14.27
C LEU A 403 -6.92 -31.99 -15.74
N GLY A 404 -8.08 -32.52 -16.14
CA GLY A 404 -8.54 -32.52 -17.52
C GLY A 404 -9.23 -31.23 -17.98
N ASN A 405 -9.47 -30.26 -17.07
CA ASN A 405 -10.09 -29.00 -17.43
C ASN A 405 -9.07 -28.00 -18.01
N ARG A 406 -9.52 -27.17 -18.97
CA ARG A 406 -8.70 -26.12 -19.60
C ARG A 406 -8.44 -24.91 -18.70
N TRP A 407 -9.28 -24.68 -17.69
CA TRP A 407 -9.21 -23.55 -16.75
C TRP A 407 -9.07 -22.18 -17.43
N PRO A 408 -10.06 -21.71 -18.22
CA PRO A 408 -9.99 -20.40 -18.90
C PRO A 408 -9.80 -19.22 -17.94
N GLY A 409 -10.28 -19.31 -16.69
CA GLY A 409 -10.02 -18.29 -15.66
C GLY A 409 -8.84 -18.63 -14.74
N ASN A 410 -8.00 -19.59 -15.14
CA ASN A 410 -6.76 -20.01 -14.47
C ASN A 410 -6.96 -20.25 -12.96
N VAL A 411 -6.03 -19.74 -12.14
CA VAL A 411 -5.99 -19.95 -10.70
C VAL A 411 -7.21 -19.33 -10.01
N ARG A 412 -7.69 -18.17 -10.50
CA ARG A 412 -8.89 -17.50 -9.96
C ARG A 412 -10.14 -18.36 -10.13
N GLN A 413 -10.30 -19.01 -11.29
CA GLN A 413 -11.42 -19.93 -11.52
C GLN A 413 -11.32 -21.16 -10.62
N LEU A 414 -10.12 -21.77 -10.52
CA LEU A 414 -9.90 -22.91 -9.63
C LEU A 414 -10.25 -22.57 -8.18
N GLN A 415 -9.77 -21.43 -7.67
CA GLN A 415 -10.06 -20.97 -6.32
C GLN A 415 -11.58 -20.82 -6.08
N ASN A 416 -12.31 -20.21 -7.02
CA ASN A 416 -13.76 -20.05 -6.93
C ASN A 416 -14.52 -21.38 -6.96
N VAL A 417 -14.09 -22.34 -7.80
CA VAL A 417 -14.70 -23.67 -7.85
C VAL A 417 -14.49 -24.41 -6.53
N ILE A 418 -13.26 -24.37 -6.00
CA ILE A 418 -12.93 -25.03 -4.73
C ILE A 418 -13.65 -24.38 -3.55
N PHE A 419 -13.72 -23.05 -3.50
CA PHE A 419 -14.46 -22.33 -2.46
C PHE A 419 -15.94 -22.69 -2.47
N ARG A 420 -16.59 -22.69 -3.65
CA ARG A 420 -18.00 -23.08 -3.78
C ARG A 420 -18.24 -24.52 -3.33
N ALA A 421 -17.36 -25.44 -3.72
CA ALA A 421 -17.46 -26.83 -3.29
C ALA A 421 -17.30 -26.97 -1.77
N ALA A 422 -16.36 -26.24 -1.16
CA ALA A 422 -16.19 -26.21 0.29
C ALA A 422 -17.39 -25.60 1.04
N ALA A 423 -18.12 -24.67 0.42
CA ALA A 423 -19.29 -24.02 1.01
C ALA A 423 -20.56 -24.88 0.93
N ILE A 424 -20.73 -25.62 -0.18
CA ILE A 424 -21.95 -26.42 -0.45
C ILE A 424 -21.84 -27.84 0.14
N CYS A 425 -20.64 -28.41 0.20
CA CYS A 425 -20.46 -29.79 0.65
C CYS A 425 -20.83 -29.96 2.13
N GLU A 426 -21.86 -30.75 2.43
CA GLU A 426 -22.25 -31.07 3.81
C GLU A 426 -21.26 -32.04 4.49
N SER A 427 -20.47 -32.77 3.69
CA SER A 427 -19.53 -33.78 4.15
C SER A 427 -18.10 -33.23 4.28
N SER A 428 -17.20 -33.99 4.94
CA SER A 428 -15.76 -33.66 5.00
C SER A 428 -14.99 -34.09 3.75
N LEU A 429 -15.65 -34.78 2.82
CA LEU A 429 -15.13 -35.26 1.56
C LEU A 429 -15.92 -34.65 0.39
N VAL A 430 -15.25 -33.85 -0.43
CA VAL A 430 -15.82 -33.22 -1.63
C VAL A 430 -15.71 -34.18 -2.79
N ASP A 431 -16.86 -34.55 -3.37
CA ASP A 431 -16.93 -35.44 -4.54
C ASP A 431 -17.08 -34.65 -5.85
N ILE A 432 -17.03 -35.34 -6.99
CA ILE A 432 -17.11 -34.73 -8.33
C ILE A 432 -18.43 -33.98 -8.55
N GLY A 433 -19.52 -34.41 -7.92
CA GLY A 433 -20.83 -33.75 -8.01
C GLY A 433 -20.86 -32.38 -7.32
N ASP A 434 -20.00 -32.17 -6.32
CA ASP A 434 -19.89 -30.90 -5.59
C ASP A 434 -19.03 -29.88 -6.37
N LEU A 435 -18.21 -30.37 -7.30
CA LEU A 435 -17.35 -29.54 -8.13
C LEU A 435 -18.15 -29.04 -9.34
N ASP A 436 -18.70 -27.83 -9.21
CA ASP A 436 -19.31 -27.09 -10.32
C ASP A 436 -18.24 -26.59 -11.34
N ILE A 437 -17.58 -27.56 -11.97
CA ILE A 437 -16.56 -27.38 -13.01
C ILE A 437 -17.24 -27.09 -14.37
N ALA A 438 -18.51 -27.47 -14.52
CA ALA A 438 -19.30 -27.32 -15.75
C ALA A 438 -20.10 -26.00 -15.85
N GLY A 439 -20.10 -25.16 -14.80
CA GLY A 439 -21.05 -24.06 -14.61
C GLY A 439 -20.64 -22.65 -15.06
N THR A 440 -19.60 -22.46 -15.88
CA THR A 440 -19.38 -21.16 -16.56
C THR A 440 -19.64 -21.31 -18.06
N SER A 441 -20.73 -20.68 -18.50
CA SER A 441 -21.32 -20.60 -19.85
C SER A 441 -20.43 -19.95 -20.92
N VAL A 442 -19.12 -20.28 -20.93
CA VAL A 442 -18.16 -19.89 -21.97
C VAL A 442 -17.33 -21.11 -22.46
N ALA A 443 -17.49 -22.30 -21.86
CA ALA A 443 -16.67 -23.48 -22.19
C ALA A 443 -17.43 -24.63 -22.89
N ARG A 444 -18.65 -24.40 -23.40
CA ARG A 444 -19.33 -25.34 -24.32
C ARG A 444 -19.30 -24.81 -25.76
N GLN A 445 -18.10 -24.58 -26.26
CA GLN A 445 -17.80 -24.73 -27.68
C GLN A 445 -16.62 -25.70 -27.76
N SER A 446 -16.95 -26.99 -27.84
CA SER A 446 -16.03 -27.98 -28.39
C SER A 446 -15.97 -27.74 -29.90
N ASP A 447 -15.27 -26.70 -30.33
CA ASP A 447 -14.72 -26.68 -31.69
C ASP A 447 -13.52 -27.63 -31.67
N GLY A 448 -13.81 -28.93 -31.79
CA GLY A 448 -12.82 -29.92 -32.20
C GLY A 448 -12.75 -29.88 -33.73
N ASP A 449 -11.54 -29.88 -34.29
CA ASP A 449 -11.21 -29.84 -35.73
C ASP A 449 -12.40 -30.08 -36.66
N ILE A 450 -13.11 -28.99 -37.00
CA ILE A 450 -14.18 -29.00 -37.98
C ILE A 450 -13.51 -28.69 -39.33
N GLU A 451 -13.23 -29.72 -40.13
CA GLU A 451 -12.57 -29.55 -41.42
C GLU A 451 -13.51 -28.92 -42.47
N THR A 452 -14.83 -29.12 -42.34
CA THR A 452 -15.82 -28.60 -43.29
C THR A 452 -17.14 -28.14 -42.63
N LEU A 453 -17.80 -27.13 -43.24
CA LEU A 453 -19.11 -26.62 -42.82
C LEU A 453 -20.18 -27.73 -42.78
N GLU A 454 -20.10 -28.71 -43.68
CA GLU A 454 -21.04 -29.82 -43.76
C GLU A 454 -20.94 -30.72 -42.51
N GLN A 455 -19.73 -31.03 -42.03
CA GLN A 455 -19.53 -31.79 -40.79
C GLN A 455 -20.01 -31.02 -39.55
N ALA A 456 -19.81 -29.69 -39.54
CA ALA A 456 -20.30 -28.82 -38.47
C ALA A 456 -21.83 -28.88 -38.36
N VAL A 457 -22.52 -28.74 -39.50
CA VAL A 457 -23.98 -28.76 -39.56
C VAL A 457 -24.53 -30.14 -39.22
N GLU A 458 -23.92 -31.22 -39.70
CA GLU A 458 -24.37 -32.59 -39.39
C GLU A 458 -24.20 -32.95 -37.91
N SER A 459 -23.06 -32.59 -37.30
CA SER A 459 -22.82 -32.84 -35.87
C SER A 459 -23.80 -32.05 -34.99
N PHE A 460 -24.08 -30.80 -35.34
CA PHE A 460 -25.07 -29.96 -34.66
C PHE A 460 -26.50 -30.52 -34.82
N GLU A 461 -26.88 -30.89 -36.04
CA GLU A 461 -28.19 -31.50 -36.32
C GLU A 461 -28.38 -32.80 -35.52
N LYS A 462 -27.36 -33.67 -35.47
CA LYS A 462 -27.40 -34.92 -34.71
C LYS A 462 -27.60 -34.66 -33.21
N ALA A 463 -26.78 -33.80 -32.62
CA ALA A 463 -26.85 -33.48 -31.19
C ALA A 463 -28.19 -32.82 -30.81
N LEU A 464 -28.72 -31.94 -31.67
CA LEU A 464 -30.02 -31.32 -31.48
C LEU A 464 -31.15 -32.36 -31.47
N LEU A 465 -31.11 -33.31 -32.41
CA LEU A 465 -32.13 -34.36 -32.52
C LEU A 465 -32.04 -35.36 -31.36
N GLU A 466 -30.84 -35.78 -30.95
CA GLU A 466 -30.66 -36.66 -29.78
C GLU A 466 -31.21 -36.02 -28.49
N LYS A 467 -30.93 -34.74 -28.27
CA LYS A 467 -31.43 -34.01 -27.09
C LYS A 467 -32.95 -33.89 -27.09
N LEU A 468 -33.54 -33.52 -28.23
CA LEU A 468 -34.99 -33.30 -28.33
C LEU A 468 -35.79 -34.60 -28.34
N TYR A 469 -35.21 -35.71 -28.80
CA TYR A 469 -35.85 -37.02 -28.82
C TYR A 469 -36.18 -37.53 -27.41
N VAL A 470 -35.38 -37.16 -26.39
CA VAL A 470 -35.66 -37.51 -24.97
C VAL A 470 -36.99 -36.91 -24.49
N SER A 471 -37.27 -35.66 -24.87
CA SER A 471 -38.49 -34.94 -24.48
C SER A 471 -39.68 -35.16 -25.44
N TYR A 472 -39.41 -35.59 -26.68
CA TYR A 472 -40.39 -35.76 -27.75
C TYR A 472 -40.10 -37.05 -28.54
N PRO A 473 -40.41 -38.24 -27.99
CA PRO A 473 -39.97 -39.54 -28.53
C PRO A 473 -40.68 -39.98 -29.82
N SER A 474 -41.52 -39.12 -30.42
CA SER A 474 -42.22 -39.39 -31.68
C SER A 474 -41.75 -38.45 -32.78
N THR A 475 -41.50 -39.00 -33.97
CA THR A 475 -41.18 -38.26 -35.20
C THR A 475 -42.17 -37.12 -35.48
N ARG A 476 -43.46 -37.33 -35.18
CA ARG A 476 -44.51 -36.31 -35.39
C ARG A 476 -44.42 -35.17 -34.35
N GLN A 477 -44.09 -35.48 -33.11
CA GLN A 477 -43.92 -34.48 -32.04
C GLN A 477 -42.67 -33.62 -32.27
N LEU A 478 -41.56 -34.27 -32.64
CA LEU A 478 -40.32 -33.59 -33.02
C LEU A 478 -40.50 -32.68 -34.23
N ALA A 479 -41.21 -33.16 -35.26
CA ALA A 479 -41.52 -32.38 -36.46
C ALA A 479 -42.39 -31.16 -36.15
N SER A 480 -43.40 -31.30 -35.28
CA SER A 480 -44.22 -30.19 -34.81
C SER A 480 -43.41 -29.18 -34.00
N ARG A 481 -42.53 -29.64 -33.11
CA ARG A 481 -41.69 -28.77 -32.26
C ARG A 481 -40.66 -27.97 -33.05
N LEU A 482 -40.13 -28.56 -34.12
CA LEU A 482 -39.11 -27.98 -35.01
C LEU A 482 -39.70 -27.33 -36.26
N HIS A 483 -41.04 -27.22 -36.36
CA HIS A 483 -41.76 -26.63 -37.49
C HIS A 483 -41.30 -27.15 -38.86
N THR A 484 -41.13 -28.47 -38.97
CA THR A 484 -40.67 -29.12 -40.20
C THR A 484 -41.52 -30.34 -40.53
N SER A 485 -41.31 -30.95 -41.70
CA SER A 485 -42.09 -32.11 -42.10
C SER A 485 -41.67 -33.37 -41.33
N HIS A 486 -42.65 -34.21 -41.00
CA HIS A 486 -42.38 -35.49 -40.34
C HIS A 486 -41.50 -36.42 -41.20
N THR A 487 -41.54 -36.29 -42.52
CA THR A 487 -40.68 -37.02 -43.46
C THR A 487 -39.22 -36.55 -43.40
N ALA A 488 -38.97 -35.24 -43.27
CA ALA A 488 -37.62 -34.70 -43.12
C ALA A 488 -36.97 -35.12 -41.80
N ILE A 489 -37.73 -35.11 -40.70
CA ILE A 489 -37.24 -35.60 -39.39
C ILE A 489 -37.00 -37.11 -39.43
N ALA A 490 -37.90 -37.90 -40.04
CA ALA A 490 -37.71 -39.34 -40.19
C ALA A 490 -36.43 -39.68 -40.96
N HIS A 491 -36.15 -38.93 -42.03
CA HIS A 491 -34.93 -39.11 -42.82
C HIS A 491 -33.68 -38.75 -42.01
N ARG A 492 -33.68 -37.64 -41.29
CA ARG A 492 -32.55 -37.22 -40.42
C ARG A 492 -32.30 -38.17 -39.26
N LEU A 493 -33.35 -38.64 -38.57
CA LEU A 493 -33.22 -39.62 -37.48
C LEU A 493 -32.62 -40.95 -37.98
N ARG A 494 -33.03 -41.41 -39.17
CA ARG A 494 -32.43 -42.58 -39.83
C ARG A 494 -30.98 -42.34 -40.23
N LYS A 495 -30.68 -41.18 -40.84
CA LYS A 495 -29.33 -40.78 -41.25
C LYS A 495 -28.35 -40.81 -40.06
N TYR A 496 -28.79 -40.36 -38.89
CA TYR A 496 -27.95 -40.28 -37.68
C TYR A 496 -28.02 -41.50 -36.76
N GLY A 497 -28.79 -42.54 -37.13
CA GLY A 497 -28.87 -43.80 -36.37
C GLY A 497 -29.60 -43.67 -35.03
N ILE A 498 -30.48 -42.68 -34.86
CA ILE A 498 -31.26 -42.48 -33.63
C ILE A 498 -32.48 -43.42 -33.71
N PRO A 499 -32.55 -44.49 -32.89
CA PRO A 499 -33.56 -45.53 -33.06
C PRO A 499 -34.94 -44.98 -32.68
N ALA A 500 -35.84 -44.94 -33.67
CA ALA A 500 -37.27 -44.82 -33.41
C ALA A 500 -37.72 -46.13 -32.74
N LYS A 501 -37.95 -46.12 -31.42
CA LYS A 501 -38.68 -47.22 -30.80
C LYS A 501 -40.07 -47.27 -31.45
N ASN A 502 -40.42 -48.45 -31.96
CA ASN A 502 -41.72 -48.77 -32.58
C ASN A 502 -42.90 -48.28 -31.75
#